data_AF-A0A259M364-F1
#
_entry.id   AF-A0A259M364-F1
#
_cell.length_a   1.000
_cell.length_b   1.000
_cell.length_c   1.000
_cell.angle_alpha   90.00
_cell.angle_beta   90.00
_cell.angle_gamma   90.00
#
_symmetry.space_group_name_H-M   'P 1'
#
loop_
_entity.id
_entity.type
_entity.pdbx_description
1 polymer ?
#
loop_
_entity_poly.entity_id
_entity_poly.type
_entity_poly.pdbx_seq_one_letter_code
_entity_poly.pdbx_strand_id
1 'polypeptide(L)'
;MVFVRGKARIRHAETGEVHEIDADELVFDASEGEERSMGPETTYSAVVHHPQLGQLVWYLWEYPVGAENDRETDVGAHELLENIDYGLGTGPPDDDDDRQSRIDALVEWFFEHYEDPAHRLPHISAEGGYQWIHGGPYDARDVLSDNFSDEPEDILEAAIDQIETDGTDWSPVPGREDYDDLERPDDADEPPGEEELSAILADLNGLIVQLPEPDADPVFRMGEDGLIHMAPPPDRHKLAKDDGVVDELRTAAADLVHSLAGTNAHTELLASAERYAAALADDPVSLSQLYGRGVRLENAATTVRVRIEADELPSFTAETDLTLNTVLDLHATFIMSQEEGRQLVENAAAYQRTPEETKALKAAAEQIAAAVTLRPDVFSPEVGAYLTDTAHDIGAGPHPERSNQIGVSTFGNLISGLLKQIGSVGGIAVGAIIGGAIAASAPGVVAIAAGAGAINGLVSFLTANAPLLLLFAAAAGSDVSWMTSIARLLDKLRHNKKT
;
A
#
# COMPACT_ATOMS: atom_id res chain seq x y z
N MET A 1 -3.16 -5.39 33.97
CA MET A 1 -2.49 -6.69 34.16
C MET A 1 -1.42 -6.77 33.08
N VAL A 2 -0.19 -7.18 33.40
CA VAL A 2 0.86 -7.24 32.37
C VAL A 2 0.60 -8.45 31.47
N PHE A 3 0.44 -8.24 30.16
CA PHE A 3 0.41 -9.35 29.20
C PHE A 3 1.85 -9.68 28.78
N VAL A 4 2.10 -10.94 28.44
CA VAL A 4 3.42 -11.43 27.99
C VAL A 4 3.19 -12.48 26.90
N ARG A 5 3.80 -12.30 25.72
CA ARG A 5 3.60 -13.16 24.54
C ARG A 5 4.89 -13.30 23.71
N GLY A 6 5.04 -14.44 23.05
CA GLY A 6 6.19 -14.72 22.18
C GLY A 6 7.40 -15.27 22.92
N LYS A 7 8.60 -15.00 22.39
CA LYS A 7 9.88 -15.49 22.93
C LYS A 7 11.00 -14.50 22.67
N ALA A 8 11.97 -14.43 23.58
CA ALA A 8 13.17 -13.63 23.39
C ALA A 8 14.30 -14.52 22.86
N ARG A 9 15.08 -13.99 21.91
CA ARG A 9 16.29 -14.65 21.39
C ARG A 9 17.49 -13.79 21.73
N ILE A 10 18.37 -14.31 22.56
CA ILE A 10 19.52 -13.57 23.11
C ILE A 10 20.80 -14.29 22.69
N ARG A 11 21.72 -13.56 22.08
CA ARG A 11 23.04 -14.04 21.71
C ARG A 11 24.04 -13.79 22.83
N HIS A 12 24.65 -14.86 23.34
CA HIS A 12 25.68 -14.80 24.37
C HIS A 12 26.95 -14.10 23.84
N ALA A 13 27.47 -13.15 24.62
CA ALA A 13 28.50 -12.20 24.17
C ALA A 13 29.88 -12.83 23.94
N GLU A 14 30.24 -13.87 24.71
CA GLU A 14 31.57 -14.50 24.59
C GLU A 14 31.57 -15.75 23.70
N THR A 15 30.45 -16.46 23.64
CA THR A 15 30.35 -17.76 22.93
C THR A 15 29.64 -17.64 21.59
N GLY A 16 28.82 -16.60 21.39
CA GLY A 16 28.00 -16.40 20.19
C GLY A 16 26.80 -17.34 20.07
N GLU A 17 26.55 -18.20 21.06
CA GLU A 17 25.39 -19.09 21.09
C GLU A 17 24.09 -18.29 21.31
N VAL A 18 23.01 -18.70 20.66
CA VAL A 18 21.69 -18.07 20.80
C VAL A 18 20.86 -18.91 21.76
N HIS A 19 20.35 -18.27 22.80
CA HIS A 19 19.43 -18.86 23.77
C HIS A 19 18.04 -18.25 23.60
N GLU A 20 17.02 -19.07 23.85
CA GLU A 20 15.61 -18.65 23.80
C GLU A 20 15.07 -18.58 25.23
N ILE A 21 14.29 -17.54 25.53
CA ILE A 21 13.53 -17.38 26.78
C ILE A 21 12.05 -17.33 26.39
N ASP A 22 11.26 -18.22 26.96
CA ASP A 22 9.82 -18.29 26.67
C ASP A 22 9.02 -17.30 27.53
N ALA A 23 7.87 -16.84 27.02
CA ALA A 23 7.02 -15.88 27.72
C ALA A 23 6.49 -16.38 29.08
N ASP A 24 6.38 -17.71 29.27
CA ASP A 24 5.95 -18.31 30.52
C ASP A 24 7.01 -18.24 31.63
N GLU A 25 8.26 -17.93 31.29
CA GLU A 25 9.35 -17.70 32.25
C GLU A 25 9.29 -16.30 32.89
N LEU A 26 8.54 -15.36 32.32
CA LEU A 26 8.43 -13.98 32.82
C LEU A 26 7.28 -13.86 33.82
N VAL A 27 7.64 -13.71 35.10
CA VAL A 27 6.70 -13.39 36.18
C VAL A 27 6.92 -11.95 36.62
N PHE A 28 5.97 -11.06 36.30
CA PHE A 28 6.04 -9.64 36.66
C PHE A 28 5.54 -9.40 38.09
N ASP A 29 6.41 -8.83 38.92
CA ASP A 29 6.07 -8.31 40.25
C ASP A 29 5.83 -6.80 40.16
N ALA A 30 4.75 -6.32 40.80
CA ALA A 30 4.42 -4.90 40.88
C ALA A 30 5.06 -4.25 42.11
N SER A 31 5.62 -3.07 41.93
CA SER A 31 6.17 -2.23 42.99
C SER A 31 5.67 -0.79 42.83
N GLU A 32 5.13 -0.20 43.89
CA GLU A 32 4.71 1.20 43.88
C GLU A 32 5.94 2.11 43.94
N GLY A 33 6.02 3.06 43.00
CA GLY A 33 7.08 4.04 42.85
C GLY A 33 6.75 5.40 43.48
N GLU A 34 7.35 6.47 42.96
CA GLU A 34 7.15 7.84 43.47
C GLU A 34 5.77 8.41 43.12
N GLU A 35 5.21 9.21 44.03
CA GLU A 35 3.97 9.96 43.78
C GLU A 35 4.24 11.13 42.82
N ARG A 36 3.50 11.18 41.71
CA ARG A 36 3.61 12.22 40.69
C ARG A 36 2.28 12.97 40.56
N SER A 37 2.25 14.00 39.71
CA SER A 37 1.11 14.93 39.63
C SER A 37 -0.24 14.30 39.25
N MET A 38 -0.25 13.11 38.66
CA MET A 38 -1.45 12.39 38.20
C MET A 38 -1.63 11.04 38.93
N GLY A 39 -0.99 10.83 40.09
CA GLY A 39 -1.08 9.62 40.90
C GLY A 39 0.27 8.93 41.13
N PRO A 40 0.28 7.75 41.81
CA PRO A 40 1.48 6.95 41.98
C PRO A 40 1.89 6.29 40.66
N GLU A 41 3.19 6.29 40.39
CA GLU A 41 3.77 5.48 39.31
C GLU A 41 3.91 4.03 39.79
N THR A 42 3.46 3.06 38.99
CA THR A 42 3.63 1.63 39.32
C THR A 42 4.68 1.01 38.39
N THR A 43 5.70 0.38 38.97
CA THR A 43 6.76 -0.29 38.22
C THR A 43 6.57 -1.81 38.30
N TYR A 44 6.48 -2.44 37.16
CA TYR A 44 6.45 -3.89 37.00
C TYR A 44 7.83 -4.39 36.58
N SER A 45 8.36 -5.41 37.25
CA SER A 45 9.63 -6.04 36.87
C SER A 45 9.54 -7.56 36.87
N ALA A 46 10.09 -8.20 35.84
CA ALA A 46 10.26 -9.65 35.76
C ALA A 46 11.76 -10.00 35.69
N VAL A 47 12.22 -10.94 36.54
CA VAL A 47 13.64 -11.33 36.62
C VAL A 47 13.78 -12.80 36.26
N VAL A 48 14.57 -13.11 35.23
CA VAL A 48 14.88 -14.47 34.80
C VAL A 48 16.36 -14.78 35.06
N HIS A 49 16.64 -15.94 35.66
CA HIS A 49 17.99 -16.41 35.92
C HIS A 49 18.37 -17.53 34.95
N HIS A 50 19.13 -17.19 33.91
CA HIS A 50 19.58 -18.14 32.90
C HIS A 50 20.99 -18.67 33.23
N PRO A 51 21.27 -20.00 33.15
CA PRO A 51 22.55 -20.57 33.59
C PRO A 51 23.78 -20.04 32.84
N GLN A 52 23.62 -19.59 31.58
CA GLN A 52 24.69 -19.07 30.74
C GLN A 52 24.63 -17.55 30.53
N LEU A 53 23.44 -16.94 30.63
CA LEU A 53 23.26 -15.50 30.33
C LEU A 53 23.20 -14.65 31.61
N GLY A 54 23.21 -15.28 32.79
CA GLY A 54 23.10 -14.57 34.06
C GLY A 54 21.68 -14.09 34.33
N GLN A 55 21.58 -12.93 34.98
CA GLN A 55 20.30 -12.33 35.34
C GLN A 55 19.82 -11.42 34.21
N LEU A 56 18.59 -11.66 33.73
CA LEU A 56 17.91 -10.88 32.72
C LEU A 56 16.69 -10.20 33.36
N VAL A 57 16.41 -8.94 33.01
CA VAL A 57 15.32 -8.19 33.64
C VAL A 57 14.47 -7.45 32.61
N TRP A 58 13.15 -7.56 32.75
CA TRP A 58 12.18 -6.78 31.97
C TRP A 58 11.47 -5.79 32.90
N TYR A 59 11.39 -4.53 32.48
CA TYR A 59 10.73 -3.44 33.19
C TYR A 59 9.58 -2.86 32.38
N LEU A 60 8.52 -2.46 33.08
CA LEU A 60 7.36 -1.76 32.55
C LEU A 60 6.87 -0.73 33.57
N TRP A 61 6.63 0.50 33.13
CA TRP A 61 6.19 1.61 33.98
C TRP A 61 4.77 2.05 33.63
N GLU A 62 3.90 2.13 34.63
CA GLU A 62 2.51 2.60 34.53
C GLU A 62 2.38 4.00 35.13
N TYR A 63 2.09 5.00 34.29
CA TYR A 63 1.78 6.35 34.73
C TYR A 63 1.11 7.21 33.63
N PRO A 64 -0.07 7.81 33.87
CA PRO A 64 -0.94 7.66 35.05
C PRO A 64 -1.54 6.24 35.15
N VAL A 65 -2.22 5.93 36.26
CA VAL A 65 -2.88 4.63 36.48
C VAL A 65 -3.72 4.22 35.26
N GLY A 66 -3.45 3.03 34.74
CA GLY A 66 -4.07 2.45 33.56
C GLY A 66 -3.40 2.76 32.22
N ALA A 67 -2.30 3.52 32.19
CA ALA A 67 -1.58 3.89 30.97
C ALA A 67 -0.11 3.48 31.03
N GLU A 68 0.34 2.79 29.98
CA GLU A 68 1.76 2.43 29.81
C GLU A 68 2.56 3.70 29.51
N ASN A 69 3.59 3.96 30.32
CA ASN A 69 4.46 5.12 30.19
C ASN A 69 5.78 4.78 29.49
N ASP A 70 6.41 3.65 29.86
CA ASP A 70 7.67 3.20 29.27
C ASP A 70 7.90 1.69 29.49
N ARG A 71 8.84 1.09 28.75
CA ARG A 71 9.29 -0.31 28.93
C ARG A 71 10.75 -0.50 28.53
N GLU A 72 11.46 -1.34 29.28
CA GLU A 72 12.89 -1.61 29.07
C GLU A 72 13.22 -3.09 29.27
N THR A 73 14.19 -3.61 28.51
CA THR A 73 14.71 -4.97 28.65
C THR A 73 16.23 -4.92 28.85
N ASP A 74 16.68 -5.44 29.99
CA ASP A 74 18.11 -5.53 30.36
C ASP A 74 18.61 -6.97 30.19
N VAL A 75 19.45 -7.18 29.19
CA VAL A 75 20.16 -8.44 28.90
C VAL A 75 21.64 -8.39 29.30
N GLY A 76 22.05 -7.39 30.08
CA GLY A 76 23.43 -7.19 30.52
C GLY A 76 24.40 -6.93 29.36
N ALA A 77 25.45 -7.76 29.25
CA ALA A 77 26.47 -7.62 28.20
C ALA A 77 26.12 -8.34 26.89
N HIS A 78 24.94 -8.98 26.81
CA HIS A 78 24.51 -9.82 25.69
C HIS A 78 23.75 -9.04 24.61
N GLU A 79 23.57 -9.64 23.44
CA GLU A 79 22.87 -9.01 22.30
C GLU A 79 21.45 -9.58 22.17
N LEU A 80 20.44 -8.71 22.25
CA LEU A 80 19.03 -9.07 22.05
C LEU A 80 18.69 -9.06 20.55
N LEU A 81 18.34 -10.22 20.00
CA LEU A 81 17.99 -10.38 18.57
C LEU A 81 16.48 -10.26 18.32
N GLU A 82 15.68 -10.76 19.25
CA GLU A 82 14.22 -10.75 19.25
C GLU A 82 13.77 -10.62 20.70
N ASN A 83 12.76 -9.81 20.99
CA ASN A 83 12.26 -9.60 22.35
C ASN A 83 10.87 -10.22 22.54
N ILE A 84 10.55 -10.53 23.79
CA ILE A 84 9.19 -10.89 24.20
C ILE A 84 8.30 -9.65 24.08
N ASP A 85 7.06 -9.84 23.63
CA ASP A 85 6.06 -8.78 23.60
C ASP A 85 5.33 -8.72 24.96
N TYR A 86 5.40 -7.56 25.61
CA TYR A 86 4.78 -7.34 26.91
C TYR A 86 4.34 -5.89 27.08
N GLY A 87 3.30 -5.69 27.89
CA GLY A 87 2.74 -4.36 28.14
C GLY A 87 1.54 -4.39 29.09
N LEU A 88 0.95 -3.24 29.36
CA LEU A 88 -0.26 -3.16 30.19
C LEU A 88 -1.50 -3.58 29.39
N GLY A 89 -2.07 -4.73 29.73
CA GLY A 89 -3.34 -5.21 29.21
C GLY A 89 -4.47 -5.06 30.22
N THR A 90 -5.67 -4.74 29.77
CA THR A 90 -6.89 -4.93 30.55
C THR A 90 -7.21 -6.43 30.59
N GLY A 91 -6.91 -7.07 31.73
CA GLY A 91 -7.33 -8.44 32.03
C GLY A 91 -6.47 -9.55 31.38
N PRO A 92 -6.69 -10.82 31.78
CA PRO A 92 -6.14 -11.96 31.06
C PRO A 92 -6.63 -11.93 29.60
N PRO A 93 -6.00 -12.66 28.66
CA PRO A 93 -6.62 -12.88 27.36
C PRO A 93 -7.95 -13.57 27.61
N ASP A 94 -9.04 -12.80 27.58
CA ASP A 94 -10.37 -13.37 27.59
C ASP A 94 -10.51 -14.17 26.31
N ASP A 95 -11.21 -15.30 26.40
CA ASP A 95 -11.80 -16.02 25.27
C ASP A 95 -12.49 -15.05 24.28
N ASP A 96 -12.80 -13.81 24.66
CA ASP A 96 -13.50 -12.79 23.87
C ASP A 96 -12.80 -12.34 22.57
N ASP A 97 -11.46 -12.34 22.46
CA ASP A 97 -10.79 -11.92 21.19
C ASP A 97 -10.82 -13.06 20.13
N ASP A 98 -10.67 -14.32 20.59
CA ASP A 98 -10.91 -15.52 19.75
C ASP A 98 -12.40 -15.68 19.44
N ARG A 99 -13.25 -15.45 20.44
CA ARG A 99 -14.71 -15.50 20.33
C ARG A 99 -15.24 -14.46 19.37
N GLN A 100 -14.79 -13.20 19.45
CA GLN A 100 -15.21 -12.17 18.50
C GLN A 100 -14.69 -12.48 17.09
N SER A 101 -13.44 -12.93 16.96
CA SER A 101 -12.91 -13.36 15.65
C SER A 101 -13.71 -14.50 15.03
N ARG A 102 -14.18 -15.46 15.85
CA ARG A 102 -15.05 -16.57 15.41
C ARG A 102 -16.47 -16.11 15.08
N ILE A 103 -17.02 -15.18 15.86
CA ILE A 103 -18.30 -14.54 15.55
C ILE A 103 -18.20 -13.82 14.19
N ASP A 104 -17.16 -13.00 13.99
CA ASP A 104 -16.95 -12.23 12.78
C ASP A 104 -16.78 -13.14 11.55
N ALA A 105 -16.07 -14.27 11.69
CA ALA A 105 -15.93 -15.26 10.62
C ALA A 105 -17.27 -15.93 10.23
N LEU A 106 -18.15 -16.21 11.19
CA LEU A 106 -19.49 -16.76 10.92
C LEU A 106 -20.39 -15.73 10.23
N VAL A 107 -20.30 -14.47 10.65
CA VAL A 107 -21.03 -13.35 10.03
C VAL A 107 -20.56 -13.11 8.60
N GLU A 108 -19.24 -13.08 8.37
CA GLU A 108 -18.65 -12.92 7.03
C GLU A 108 -19.08 -14.07 6.11
N TRP A 109 -18.96 -15.31 6.58
CA TRP A 109 -19.43 -16.47 5.83
C TRP A 109 -20.93 -16.38 5.49
N PHE A 110 -21.78 -15.94 6.42
CA PHE A 110 -23.22 -15.82 6.17
C PHE A 110 -23.51 -14.83 5.03
N PHE A 111 -22.86 -13.66 5.04
CA PHE A 111 -23.05 -12.64 3.99
C PHE A 111 -22.37 -12.96 2.65
N GLU A 112 -21.44 -13.92 2.61
CA GLU A 112 -20.95 -14.48 1.35
C GLU A 112 -21.99 -15.40 0.67
N HIS A 113 -22.84 -16.05 1.47
CA HIS A 113 -23.77 -17.09 0.99
C HIS A 113 -25.24 -16.64 0.96
N TYR A 114 -25.61 -15.62 1.74
CA TYR A 114 -26.97 -15.09 1.85
C TYR A 114 -26.95 -13.56 1.79
N GLU A 115 -28.00 -12.96 1.22
CA GLU A 115 -28.15 -11.52 1.05
C GLU A 115 -29.55 -11.05 1.44
N ASP A 116 -29.67 -9.74 1.72
CA ASP A 116 -30.97 -9.10 1.96
C ASP A 116 -31.87 -9.26 0.73
N PRO A 117 -33.11 -9.75 0.88
CA PRO A 117 -34.06 -9.90 -0.23
C PRO A 117 -34.29 -8.61 -1.02
N ALA A 118 -34.13 -7.43 -0.41
CA ALA A 118 -34.21 -6.13 -1.06
C ALA A 118 -33.16 -5.90 -2.15
N HIS A 119 -32.04 -6.62 -2.13
CA HIS A 119 -30.97 -6.46 -3.12
C HIS A 119 -31.36 -7.03 -4.49
N ARG A 120 -31.98 -8.21 -4.55
CA ARG A 120 -32.23 -8.92 -5.82
C ARG A 120 -33.63 -9.50 -6.00
N LEU A 121 -34.45 -9.62 -4.95
CA LEU A 121 -35.79 -10.17 -5.12
C LEU A 121 -36.78 -9.10 -5.59
N PRO A 122 -37.57 -9.37 -6.65
CA PRO A 122 -38.63 -8.47 -7.07
C PRO A 122 -39.70 -8.28 -5.98
N HIS A 123 -39.94 -7.04 -5.57
CA HIS A 123 -40.93 -6.70 -4.55
C HIS A 123 -42.27 -6.25 -5.18
N ILE A 124 -43.38 -6.90 -4.83
CA ILE A 124 -44.72 -6.52 -5.31
C ILE A 124 -45.42 -5.65 -4.25
N SER A 125 -45.53 -4.35 -4.54
CA SER A 125 -46.13 -3.37 -3.63
C SER A 125 -47.64 -3.52 -3.39
N ALA A 126 -48.36 -4.28 -4.22
CA ALA A 126 -49.79 -4.52 -4.07
C ALA A 126 -50.13 -5.61 -3.04
N GLU A 127 -49.25 -6.60 -2.86
CA GLU A 127 -49.41 -7.72 -1.91
C GLU A 127 -48.43 -7.63 -0.73
N GLY A 128 -47.39 -6.79 -0.82
CA GLY A 128 -46.53 -6.42 0.31
C GLY A 128 -45.45 -7.43 0.66
N GLY A 129 -44.89 -8.14 -0.33
CA GLY A 129 -43.84 -9.14 -0.09
C GLY A 129 -42.83 -9.30 -1.23
N TYR A 130 -41.70 -9.90 -0.89
CA TYR A 130 -40.65 -10.32 -1.83
C TYR A 130 -41.05 -11.62 -2.54
N GLN A 131 -40.68 -11.73 -3.82
CA GLN A 131 -40.80 -12.97 -4.57
C GLN A 131 -39.51 -13.78 -4.44
N TRP A 132 -39.54 -14.86 -3.67
CA TRP A 132 -38.42 -15.77 -3.37
C TRP A 132 -38.03 -16.66 -4.55
N ILE A 133 -37.58 -16.04 -5.64
CA ILE A 133 -37.21 -16.72 -6.89
C ILE A 133 -35.93 -17.55 -6.80
N HIS A 134 -35.12 -17.35 -5.74
CA HIS A 134 -33.87 -18.07 -5.51
C HIS A 134 -33.94 -19.00 -4.28
N GLY A 135 -35.14 -19.29 -3.77
CA GLY A 135 -35.34 -20.01 -2.51
C GLY A 135 -35.48 -19.08 -1.30
N GLY A 136 -35.97 -19.62 -0.19
CA GLY A 136 -36.24 -18.89 1.04
C GLY A 136 -37.74 -18.67 1.33
N PRO A 137 -38.08 -17.88 2.37
CA PRO A 137 -37.15 -17.19 3.28
C PRO A 137 -36.32 -18.17 4.11
N TYR A 138 -35.03 -17.88 4.27
CA TYR A 138 -34.14 -18.59 5.18
C TYR A 138 -33.98 -17.80 6.48
N ASP A 139 -33.97 -18.54 7.59
CA ASP A 139 -33.74 -18.03 8.93
C ASP A 139 -32.26 -18.18 9.28
N ALA A 140 -31.63 -17.11 9.77
CA ALA A 140 -30.19 -17.09 10.05
C ALA A 140 -29.78 -18.11 11.11
N ARG A 141 -30.66 -18.37 12.09
CA ARG A 141 -30.45 -19.37 13.14
C ARG A 141 -30.43 -20.77 12.57
N ASP A 142 -31.43 -21.12 11.76
CA ASP A 142 -31.50 -22.45 11.14
C ASP A 142 -30.29 -22.71 10.23
N VAL A 143 -29.87 -21.71 9.45
CA VAL A 143 -28.71 -21.81 8.54
C VAL A 143 -27.40 -22.00 9.31
N LEU A 144 -27.14 -21.20 10.34
CA LEU A 144 -25.89 -21.28 11.09
C LEU A 144 -25.82 -22.55 11.95
N SER A 145 -26.92 -22.93 12.61
CA SER A 145 -26.98 -24.17 13.40
C SER A 145 -26.78 -25.44 12.56
N ASP A 146 -27.27 -25.47 11.31
CA ASP A 146 -27.10 -26.62 10.42
C ASP A 146 -25.69 -26.73 9.83
N ASN A 147 -25.03 -25.61 9.51
CA ASN A 147 -23.71 -25.60 8.88
C ASN A 147 -22.55 -25.63 9.89
N PHE A 148 -22.77 -25.14 11.11
CA PHE A 148 -21.75 -25.01 12.15
C PHE A 148 -22.18 -25.69 13.46
N SER A 149 -22.60 -26.96 13.36
CA SER A 149 -23.07 -27.73 14.51
C SER A 149 -22.02 -28.00 15.60
N ASP A 150 -20.74 -27.80 15.28
CA ASP A 150 -19.61 -27.98 16.20
C ASP A 150 -19.23 -26.69 16.96
N GLU A 151 -19.83 -25.55 16.61
CA GLU A 151 -19.59 -24.26 17.26
C GLU A 151 -20.40 -24.12 18.57
N PRO A 152 -19.85 -23.45 19.61
CA PRO A 152 -20.58 -23.18 20.84
C PRO A 152 -21.85 -22.34 20.60
N GLU A 153 -22.94 -22.70 21.25
CA GLU A 153 -24.25 -22.03 21.10
C GLU A 153 -24.20 -20.52 21.41
N ASP A 154 -23.35 -20.10 22.35
CA ASP A 154 -23.18 -18.70 22.72
C ASP A 154 -22.44 -17.86 21.68
N ILE A 155 -21.68 -18.51 20.77
CA ILE A 155 -21.03 -17.89 19.61
C ILE A 155 -22.04 -17.79 18.45
N LEU A 156 -22.79 -18.86 18.21
CA LEU A 156 -23.84 -18.89 17.19
C LEU A 156 -24.91 -17.83 17.46
N GLU A 157 -25.42 -17.74 18.68
CA GLU A 157 -26.41 -16.72 19.06
C GLU A 157 -25.86 -15.29 18.89
N ALA A 158 -24.58 -15.06 19.21
CA ALA A 158 -23.96 -13.75 19.03
C ALA A 158 -23.77 -13.38 17.55
N ALA A 159 -23.48 -14.35 16.69
CA ALA A 159 -23.42 -14.13 15.24
C ALA A 159 -24.81 -13.89 14.64
N ILE A 160 -25.82 -14.65 15.08
CA ILE A 160 -27.22 -14.50 14.67
C ILE A 160 -27.72 -13.10 15.04
N ASP A 161 -27.49 -12.64 16.27
CA ASP A 161 -27.88 -11.29 16.71
C ASP A 161 -27.27 -10.19 15.83
N GLN A 162 -26.02 -10.37 15.38
CA GLN A 162 -25.36 -9.42 14.47
C GLN A 162 -25.99 -9.45 13.06
N ILE A 163 -26.25 -10.64 12.52
CA ILE A 163 -26.86 -10.80 11.20
C ILE A 163 -28.29 -10.23 11.21
N GLU A 164 -29.10 -10.61 12.21
CA GLU A 164 -30.52 -10.24 12.29
C GLU A 164 -30.77 -8.75 12.60
N THR A 165 -29.71 -7.99 12.90
CA THR A 165 -29.80 -6.53 13.02
C THR A 165 -30.28 -5.89 11.72
N ASP A 166 -29.91 -6.47 10.56
CA ASP A 166 -30.24 -5.95 9.24
C ASP A 166 -31.53 -6.55 8.63
N GLY A 167 -32.00 -7.68 9.15
CA GLY A 167 -33.26 -8.31 8.71
C GLY A 167 -33.46 -9.74 9.24
N THR A 168 -34.69 -10.26 9.20
CA THR A 168 -35.00 -11.62 9.71
C THR A 168 -35.23 -12.66 8.62
N ASP A 169 -35.42 -12.23 7.37
CA ASP A 169 -35.72 -13.11 6.24
C ASP A 169 -34.62 -12.98 5.18
N TRP A 170 -33.89 -14.06 4.93
CA TRP A 170 -32.71 -14.05 4.07
C TRP A 170 -32.91 -14.83 2.77
N SER A 171 -32.33 -14.32 1.68
CA SER A 171 -32.28 -15.02 0.40
C SER A 171 -30.88 -15.59 0.21
N PRO A 172 -30.71 -16.81 -0.31
CA PRO A 172 -29.39 -17.27 -0.70
C PRO A 172 -28.88 -16.37 -1.83
N VAL A 173 -27.58 -16.13 -1.86
CA VAL A 173 -26.90 -15.51 -2.99
C VAL A 173 -26.92 -16.54 -4.12
N PRO A 174 -27.68 -16.31 -5.19
CA PRO A 174 -27.85 -17.32 -6.23
C PRO A 174 -26.52 -17.64 -6.90
N GLY A 175 -26.23 -18.94 -6.97
CA GLY A 175 -25.07 -19.48 -7.69
C GLY A 175 -25.29 -19.44 -9.19
N ARG A 176 -24.25 -19.75 -9.98
CA ARG A 176 -24.35 -19.76 -11.45
C ARG A 176 -25.45 -20.69 -11.97
N GLU A 177 -25.69 -21.80 -11.27
CA GLU A 177 -26.67 -22.84 -11.62
C GLU A 177 -28.13 -22.36 -11.54
N ASP A 178 -28.42 -21.30 -10.75
CA ASP A 178 -29.79 -20.78 -10.56
C ASP A 178 -30.26 -19.84 -11.68
N TYR A 179 -29.35 -19.47 -12.60
CA TYR A 179 -29.61 -18.58 -13.74
C TYR A 179 -29.70 -19.31 -15.09
N ASP A 180 -29.58 -20.65 -15.11
CA ASP A 180 -29.47 -21.47 -16.33
C ASP A 180 -30.78 -21.65 -17.11
N ASP A 181 -31.92 -21.17 -16.61
CA ASP A 181 -33.24 -21.31 -17.26
C ASP A 181 -33.58 -20.19 -18.27
N LEU A 182 -32.70 -19.19 -18.47
CA LEU A 182 -32.86 -18.19 -19.53
C LEU A 182 -31.94 -18.51 -20.71
N GLU A 183 -32.50 -19.14 -21.74
CA GLU A 183 -31.85 -19.54 -23.01
C GLU A 183 -30.69 -18.62 -23.41
N ARG A 184 -29.48 -19.03 -23.05
CA ARG A 184 -28.23 -18.39 -23.45
C ARG A 184 -27.69 -19.12 -24.69
N PRO A 185 -27.16 -18.41 -25.70
CA PRO A 185 -26.54 -19.06 -26.85
C PRO A 185 -25.42 -20.01 -26.39
N ASP A 186 -25.44 -21.25 -26.90
CA ASP A 186 -24.61 -22.42 -26.50
C ASP A 186 -23.08 -22.21 -26.47
N ASP A 187 -22.56 -21.03 -26.81
CA ASP A 187 -21.13 -20.76 -27.02
C ASP A 187 -20.52 -19.76 -26.00
N ALA A 188 -21.26 -19.34 -24.97
CA ALA A 188 -20.77 -18.34 -24.03
C ALA A 188 -21.01 -18.77 -22.60
N ASP A 189 -20.17 -19.65 -22.04
CA ASP A 189 -19.73 -19.69 -20.61
C ASP A 189 -19.28 -21.08 -20.13
N GLU A 190 -18.27 -21.67 -20.77
CA GLU A 190 -17.38 -22.58 -20.03
C GLU A 190 -16.34 -21.71 -19.27
N PRO A 191 -16.10 -21.91 -17.96
CA PRO A 191 -14.89 -21.39 -17.35
C PRO A 191 -13.71 -21.96 -18.13
N PRO A 192 -12.67 -21.15 -18.42
CA PRO A 192 -11.54 -21.63 -19.19
C PRO A 192 -10.97 -22.87 -18.53
N GLY A 193 -10.91 -23.99 -19.27
CA GLY A 193 -10.27 -25.21 -18.79
C GLY A 193 -8.83 -24.92 -18.33
N GLU A 194 -8.23 -25.82 -17.55
CA GLU A 194 -6.86 -25.67 -17.06
C GLU A 194 -5.86 -25.29 -18.17
N GLU A 195 -6.10 -25.76 -19.41
CA GLU A 195 -5.33 -25.40 -20.60
C GLU A 195 -5.47 -23.92 -21.02
N GLU A 196 -6.68 -23.35 -20.96
CA GLU A 196 -6.91 -21.94 -21.31
C GLU A 196 -6.40 -20.99 -20.21
N LEU A 197 -6.54 -21.36 -18.93
CA LEU A 197 -5.91 -20.62 -17.85
C LEU A 197 -4.38 -20.65 -17.99
N SER A 198 -3.80 -21.81 -18.29
CA SER A 198 -2.37 -21.97 -18.56
C SER A 198 -1.91 -21.11 -19.74
N ALA A 199 -2.70 -21.03 -20.81
CA ALA A 199 -2.42 -20.19 -21.96
C ALA A 199 -2.43 -18.69 -21.61
N ILE A 200 -3.42 -18.22 -20.85
CA ILE A 200 -3.51 -16.82 -20.39
C ILE A 200 -2.28 -16.45 -19.53
N LEU A 201 -1.85 -17.36 -18.66
CA LEU A 201 -0.67 -17.17 -17.80
C LEU A 201 0.63 -17.15 -18.60
N ALA A 202 0.76 -18.02 -19.60
CA ALA A 202 1.90 -18.04 -20.50
C ALA A 202 2.00 -16.75 -21.32
N ASP A 203 0.87 -16.25 -21.83
CA ASP A 203 0.79 -14.98 -22.54
C ASP A 203 1.17 -13.81 -21.63
N LEU A 204 0.65 -13.77 -20.40
CA LEU A 204 1.00 -12.74 -19.42
C LEU A 204 2.50 -12.75 -19.12
N ASN A 205 3.10 -13.93 -18.88
CA ASN A 205 4.53 -14.04 -18.66
C ASN A 205 5.34 -13.60 -19.88
N GLY A 206 4.88 -13.92 -21.09
CA GLY A 206 5.49 -13.46 -22.34
C GLY A 206 5.50 -11.92 -22.47
N LEU A 207 4.42 -11.26 -22.02
CA LEU A 207 4.33 -9.79 -22.01
C LEU A 207 5.22 -9.17 -20.92
N ILE A 208 5.29 -9.78 -19.72
CA ILE A 208 6.14 -9.30 -18.62
C ILE A 208 7.61 -9.23 -19.05
N VAL A 209 8.09 -10.25 -19.77
CA VAL A 209 9.48 -10.30 -20.28
C VAL A 209 9.77 -9.17 -21.30
N GLN A 210 8.74 -8.66 -21.98
CA GLN A 210 8.88 -7.58 -22.97
C GLN A 210 8.64 -6.19 -22.39
N LEU A 211 8.38 -6.07 -21.09
CA LEU A 211 8.16 -4.78 -20.46
C LEU A 211 9.39 -3.87 -20.59
N PRO A 212 9.19 -2.58 -20.86
CA PRO A 212 10.30 -1.64 -20.88
C PRO A 212 10.99 -1.60 -19.51
N GLU A 213 12.32 -1.46 -19.53
CA GLU A 213 13.05 -1.08 -18.32
C GLU A 213 12.77 0.39 -18.02
N PRO A 214 12.37 0.74 -16.77
CA PRO A 214 12.18 2.13 -16.41
C PRO A 214 13.53 2.85 -16.52
N ASP A 215 13.54 3.96 -17.25
CA ASP A 215 14.72 4.79 -17.50
C ASP A 215 14.65 6.16 -16.81
N ALA A 216 13.59 6.41 -16.04
CA ALA A 216 13.37 7.63 -15.27
C ALA A 216 12.76 7.35 -13.89
N ASP A 217 12.95 8.29 -12.95
CA ASP A 217 12.31 8.31 -11.62
C ASP A 217 10.78 8.55 -11.71
N PRO A 218 9.98 7.94 -10.81
CA PRO A 218 10.34 6.95 -9.79
C PRO A 218 10.31 5.52 -10.33
N VAL A 219 11.04 4.63 -9.65
CA VAL A 219 10.93 3.18 -9.84
C VAL A 219 10.28 2.56 -8.61
N PHE A 220 9.51 1.49 -8.80
CA PHE A 220 8.83 0.81 -7.71
C PHE A 220 9.34 -0.62 -7.58
N ARG A 221 9.70 -1.03 -6.36
CA ARG A 221 10.23 -2.36 -6.06
C ARG A 221 9.71 -2.87 -4.72
N MET A 222 9.66 -4.18 -4.58
CA MET A 222 9.35 -4.81 -3.30
C MET A 222 10.55 -4.66 -2.35
N GLY A 223 10.29 -4.18 -1.13
CA GLY A 223 11.25 -4.10 -0.03
C GLY A 223 11.45 -5.44 0.67
N GLU A 224 12.34 -5.46 1.66
CA GLU A 224 12.57 -6.64 2.51
C GLU A 224 11.37 -6.93 3.44
N ASP A 225 10.54 -5.92 3.70
CA ASP A 225 9.29 -5.99 4.44
C ASP A 225 8.11 -6.54 3.62
N GLY A 226 8.33 -6.84 2.33
CA GLY A 226 7.30 -7.37 1.44
C GLY A 226 6.35 -6.32 0.86
N LEU A 227 6.52 -5.03 1.19
CA LEU A 227 5.74 -3.93 0.63
C LEU A 227 6.40 -3.35 -0.61
N ILE A 228 5.63 -2.67 -1.45
CA ILE A 228 6.15 -1.90 -2.57
C ILE A 228 6.60 -0.52 -2.09
N HIS A 229 7.86 -0.20 -2.38
CA HIS A 229 8.51 1.08 -2.09
C HIS A 229 8.94 1.79 -3.36
N MET A 230 9.18 3.10 -3.23
CA MET A 230 9.98 3.84 -4.20
C MET A 230 11.43 3.40 -4.09
N ALA A 231 12.04 3.07 -5.22
CA ALA A 231 13.43 2.69 -5.32
C ALA A 231 14.17 3.68 -6.23
N PRO A 232 15.48 3.92 -5.99
CA PRO A 232 16.28 4.74 -6.88
C PRO A 232 16.22 4.19 -8.31
N PRO A 233 15.98 5.05 -9.32
CA PRO A 233 16.01 4.61 -10.70
C PRO A 233 17.41 4.08 -11.04
N PRO A 234 17.51 3.14 -12.00
CA PRO A 234 18.81 2.72 -12.51
C PRO A 234 19.60 3.87 -13.16
N ASP A 235 18.94 5.02 -13.40
CA ASP A 235 19.39 6.28 -13.99
C ASP A 235 20.67 6.16 -14.81
N ARG A 236 20.51 6.15 -16.14
CA ARG A 236 21.63 5.92 -17.06
C ARG A 236 22.77 6.92 -16.87
N HIS A 237 22.46 8.11 -16.36
CA HIS A 237 23.41 9.20 -16.17
C HIS A 237 23.29 9.77 -14.77
N LYS A 238 24.35 9.56 -14.00
CA LYS A 238 24.52 10.01 -12.63
C LYS A 238 25.50 11.18 -12.65
N LEU A 239 25.13 12.29 -12.04
CA LEU A 239 25.96 13.49 -12.01
C LEU A 239 27.06 13.33 -10.94
N ALA A 240 28.29 13.70 -11.31
CA ALA A 240 29.38 13.74 -10.35
C ALA A 240 29.12 14.84 -9.31
N LYS A 241 29.43 14.54 -8.05
CA LYS A 241 29.19 15.44 -6.91
C LYS A 241 29.86 16.81 -7.03
N ASP A 242 30.99 16.88 -7.75
CA ASP A 242 31.89 18.04 -7.86
C ASP A 242 31.57 18.94 -9.08
N ASP A 243 30.35 18.89 -9.61
CA ASP A 243 29.91 19.86 -10.62
C ASP A 243 29.59 21.20 -9.92
N GLY A 244 30.37 22.24 -10.22
CA GLY A 244 30.21 23.56 -9.58
C GLY A 244 28.82 24.18 -9.78
N VAL A 245 28.06 23.77 -10.79
CA VAL A 245 26.66 24.22 -10.96
C VAL A 245 25.72 23.49 -10.01
N VAL A 246 25.98 22.22 -9.71
CA VAL A 246 25.20 21.44 -8.72
C VAL A 246 25.44 21.97 -7.30
N ASP A 247 26.65 22.41 -6.99
CA ASP A 247 26.95 23.05 -5.71
C ASP A 247 26.19 24.38 -5.53
N GLU A 248 26.16 25.22 -6.56
CA GLU A 248 25.38 26.47 -6.54
C GLU A 248 23.88 26.19 -6.40
N LEU A 249 23.38 25.16 -7.10
CA LEU A 249 21.99 24.69 -6.98
C LEU A 249 21.67 24.21 -5.56
N ARG A 250 22.56 23.47 -4.90
CA ARG A 250 22.39 23.04 -3.49
C ARG A 250 22.27 24.24 -2.57
N THR A 251 23.14 25.23 -2.72
CA THR A 251 23.09 26.46 -1.92
C THR A 251 21.78 27.20 -2.13
N ALA A 252 21.39 27.45 -3.39
CA ALA A 252 20.15 28.14 -3.71
C ALA A 252 18.91 27.39 -3.18
N ALA A 253 18.89 26.04 -3.28
CA ALA A 253 17.79 25.23 -2.76
C ALA A 253 17.71 25.27 -1.22
N ALA A 254 18.85 25.23 -0.53
CA ALA A 254 18.91 25.36 0.92
C ALA A 254 18.41 26.74 1.39
N ASP A 255 18.80 27.81 0.70
CA ASP A 255 18.35 29.17 1.00
C ASP A 255 16.85 29.32 0.75
N LEU A 256 16.31 28.72 -0.32
CA LEU A 256 14.87 28.68 -0.57
C LEU A 256 14.12 27.97 0.56
N VAL A 257 14.55 26.76 0.94
CA VAL A 257 13.95 26.01 2.06
C VAL A 257 13.99 26.84 3.34
N HIS A 258 15.13 27.47 3.65
CA HIS A 258 15.26 28.33 4.83
C HIS A 258 14.29 29.53 4.79
N SER A 259 14.16 30.19 3.64
CA SER A 259 13.27 31.35 3.47
C SER A 259 11.78 31.00 3.56
N LEU A 260 11.42 29.74 3.25
CA LEU A 260 10.06 29.21 3.36
C LEU A 260 9.79 28.58 4.73
N ALA A 261 10.84 28.20 5.48
CA ALA A 261 10.70 27.62 6.80
C ALA A 261 10.12 28.65 7.78
N GLY A 262 9.05 28.25 8.49
CA GLY A 262 8.39 29.09 9.49
C GLY A 262 7.19 29.91 8.99
N THR A 263 6.86 29.86 7.70
CA THR A 263 5.55 30.33 7.21
C THR A 263 4.56 29.18 7.09
N ASN A 264 3.36 29.35 7.65
CA ASN A 264 2.26 28.41 7.48
C ASN A 264 1.47 28.64 6.18
N ALA A 265 1.84 29.66 5.39
CA ALA A 265 1.10 30.05 4.20
C ALA A 265 1.51 29.30 2.92
N HIS A 266 2.75 28.81 2.86
CA HIS A 266 3.33 28.24 1.64
C HIS A 266 3.84 26.81 1.85
N THR A 267 3.10 26.02 2.64
CA THR A 267 3.51 24.67 3.07
C THR A 267 3.72 23.70 1.91
N GLU A 268 2.87 23.75 0.88
CA GLU A 268 3.02 22.91 -0.33
C GLU A 268 4.28 23.26 -1.14
N LEU A 269 4.60 24.56 -1.22
CA LEU A 269 5.82 25.04 -1.88
C LEU A 269 7.07 24.67 -1.07
N LEU A 270 7.01 24.78 0.27
CA LEU A 270 8.08 24.33 1.16
C LEU A 270 8.33 22.83 0.98
N ALA A 271 7.29 21.99 1.02
CA ALA A 271 7.43 20.56 0.83
C ALA A 271 8.02 20.21 -0.56
N SER A 272 7.66 20.97 -1.59
CA SER A 272 8.25 20.80 -2.92
C SER A 272 9.73 21.21 -2.96
N ALA A 273 10.09 22.30 -2.30
CA ALA A 273 11.48 22.77 -2.18
C ALA A 273 12.36 21.81 -1.37
N GLU A 274 11.84 21.26 -0.27
CA GLU A 274 12.52 20.26 0.55
C GLU A 274 12.82 18.97 -0.24
N ARG A 275 11.84 18.47 -1.01
CA ARG A 275 12.03 17.30 -1.86
C ARG A 275 13.01 17.56 -3.00
N TYR A 276 13.02 18.79 -3.55
CA TYR A 276 14.01 19.19 -4.55
C TYR A 276 15.42 19.27 -3.95
N ALA A 277 15.57 19.86 -2.77
CA ALA A 277 16.83 19.91 -2.03
C ALA A 277 17.34 18.51 -1.65
N ALA A 278 16.45 17.60 -1.25
CA ALA A 278 16.79 16.21 -0.96
C ALA A 278 17.36 15.49 -2.20
N ALA A 279 16.75 15.66 -3.38
CA ALA A 279 17.27 15.07 -4.62
C ALA A 279 18.69 15.57 -4.98
N LEU A 280 19.03 16.82 -4.64
CA LEU A 280 20.37 17.37 -4.83
C LEU A 280 21.41 16.85 -3.82
N ALA A 281 20.95 16.29 -2.69
CA ALA A 281 21.80 15.72 -1.65
C ALA A 281 22.20 14.26 -1.96
N ASP A 282 21.51 13.59 -2.88
CA ASP A 282 21.82 12.22 -3.30
C ASP A 282 23.22 12.11 -3.92
N ASP A 283 23.87 10.96 -3.70
CA ASP A 283 25.22 10.68 -4.18
C ASP A 283 25.29 9.34 -4.94
N PRO A 284 25.46 9.36 -6.27
CA PRO A 284 25.45 10.53 -7.17
C PRO A 284 24.02 11.04 -7.47
N VAL A 285 23.90 12.34 -7.79
CA VAL A 285 22.61 12.99 -8.07
C VAL A 285 21.95 12.38 -9.32
N SER A 286 20.67 12.03 -9.20
CA SER A 286 19.86 11.52 -10.30
C SER A 286 19.32 12.67 -11.15
N LEU A 287 19.63 12.66 -12.46
CA LEU A 287 19.19 13.71 -13.38
C LEU A 287 17.67 13.62 -13.64
N SER A 288 17.14 12.40 -13.80
CA SER A 288 15.70 12.20 -14.04
C SER A 288 14.86 12.57 -12.82
N GLN A 289 15.32 12.22 -11.61
CA GLN A 289 14.69 12.67 -10.37
C GLN A 289 14.75 14.19 -10.23
N LEU A 290 15.90 14.81 -10.48
CA LEU A 290 16.05 16.26 -10.40
C LEU A 290 15.12 16.99 -11.38
N TYR A 291 15.02 16.50 -12.63
CA TYR A 291 14.06 16.99 -13.62
C TYR A 291 12.62 16.91 -13.09
N GLY A 292 12.20 15.75 -12.60
CA GLY A 292 10.85 15.56 -12.07
C GLY A 292 10.54 16.47 -10.88
N ARG A 293 11.47 16.57 -9.92
CA ARG A 293 11.33 17.45 -8.74
C ARG A 293 11.30 18.93 -9.13
N GLY A 294 12.10 19.34 -10.10
CA GLY A 294 12.13 20.73 -10.58
C GLY A 294 10.84 21.15 -11.26
N VAL A 295 10.25 20.29 -12.08
CA VAL A 295 8.91 20.53 -12.68
C VAL A 295 7.85 20.69 -11.59
N ARG A 296 7.85 19.83 -10.56
CA ARG A 296 6.90 19.97 -9.44
C ARG A 296 7.11 21.25 -8.63
N LEU A 297 8.36 21.65 -8.41
CA LEU A 297 8.67 22.91 -7.75
C LEU A 297 8.14 24.12 -8.55
N GLU A 298 8.31 24.12 -9.87
CA GLU A 298 7.77 25.15 -10.78
C GLU A 298 6.24 25.18 -10.75
N ASN A 299 5.60 24.01 -10.73
CA ASN A 299 4.14 23.89 -10.61
C ASN A 299 3.65 24.46 -9.27
N ALA A 300 4.26 24.07 -8.16
CA ALA A 300 3.92 24.56 -6.83
C ALA A 300 4.11 26.09 -6.73
N ALA A 301 5.22 26.61 -7.26
CA ALA A 301 5.48 28.04 -7.32
C ALA A 301 4.41 28.79 -8.11
N THR A 302 4.01 28.25 -9.26
CA THR A 302 2.97 28.82 -10.11
C THR A 302 1.62 28.84 -9.39
N THR A 303 1.23 27.73 -8.76
CA THR A 303 -0.01 27.63 -7.97
C THR A 303 -0.03 28.66 -6.85
N VAL A 304 1.06 28.78 -6.08
CA VAL A 304 1.14 29.77 -5.00
C VAL A 304 1.06 31.20 -5.54
N ARG A 305 1.74 31.51 -6.66
CA ARG A 305 1.64 32.83 -7.30
C ARG A 305 0.22 33.19 -7.72
N VAL A 306 -0.50 32.27 -8.35
CA VAL A 306 -1.91 32.46 -8.73
C VAL A 306 -2.78 32.73 -7.49
N ARG A 307 -2.56 32.00 -6.39
CA ARG A 307 -3.30 32.20 -5.14
C ARG A 307 -2.95 33.50 -4.43
N ILE A 308 -1.70 33.97 -4.53
CA ILE A 308 -1.29 35.30 -4.06
C ILE A 308 -1.98 36.39 -4.88
N GLU A 309 -2.00 36.27 -6.21
CA GLU A 309 -2.68 37.22 -7.09
C GLU A 309 -4.20 37.27 -6.85
N ALA A 310 -4.79 36.16 -6.41
CA ALA A 310 -6.18 36.05 -6.01
C ALA A 310 -6.45 36.50 -4.56
N ASP A 311 -5.45 37.06 -3.85
CA ASP A 311 -5.52 37.46 -2.43
C ASP A 311 -5.89 36.29 -1.47
N GLU A 312 -5.69 35.02 -1.87
CA GLU A 312 -5.94 33.84 -1.03
C GLU A 312 -4.75 33.50 -0.12
N LEU A 313 -3.54 33.89 -0.52
CA LEU A 313 -2.30 33.69 0.23
C LEU A 313 -1.52 35.00 0.38
N PRO A 314 -0.76 35.19 1.46
CA PRO A 314 0.12 36.35 1.62
C PRO A 314 1.22 36.38 0.55
N SER A 315 1.64 37.58 0.14
CA SER A 315 2.74 37.77 -0.79
C SER A 315 4.06 37.20 -0.26
N PHE A 316 4.92 36.73 -1.17
CA PHE A 316 6.28 36.36 -0.83
C PHE A 316 7.06 37.53 -0.20
N THR A 317 8.01 37.18 0.67
CA THR A 317 9.06 38.12 1.05
C THR A 317 10.00 38.35 -0.14
N ALA A 318 10.71 39.48 -0.15
CA ALA A 318 11.68 39.75 -1.21
C ALA A 318 12.80 38.69 -1.27
N GLU A 319 13.14 38.11 -0.12
CA GLU A 319 14.12 37.01 -0.02
C GLU A 319 13.57 35.73 -0.65
N THR A 320 12.35 35.32 -0.29
CA THR A 320 11.69 34.13 -0.84
C THR A 320 11.52 34.22 -2.36
N ASP A 321 11.10 35.38 -2.89
CA ASP A 321 10.92 35.52 -4.33
C ASP A 321 12.28 35.48 -5.08
N LEU A 322 13.33 36.06 -4.50
CA LEU A 322 14.68 36.00 -5.06
C LEU A 322 15.25 34.57 -5.08
N THR A 323 15.20 33.86 -3.95
CA THR A 323 15.73 32.49 -3.85
C THR A 323 14.95 31.52 -4.71
N LEU A 324 13.61 31.65 -4.76
CA LEU A 324 12.76 30.82 -5.61
C LEU A 324 13.10 30.97 -7.09
N ASN A 325 13.17 32.20 -7.59
CA ASN A 325 13.51 32.45 -8.99
C ASN A 325 14.94 31.97 -9.32
N THR A 326 15.87 32.15 -8.39
CA THR A 326 17.25 31.66 -8.56
C THR A 326 17.30 30.14 -8.74
N VAL A 327 16.56 29.39 -7.91
CA VAL A 327 16.48 27.92 -8.03
C VAL A 327 15.87 27.51 -9.37
N LEU A 328 14.77 28.13 -9.79
CA LEU A 328 14.09 27.80 -11.05
C LEU A 328 14.97 28.09 -12.28
N ASP A 329 15.65 29.24 -12.30
CA ASP A 329 16.53 29.64 -13.40
C ASP A 329 17.78 28.74 -13.49
N LEU A 330 18.42 28.45 -12.35
CA LEU A 330 19.56 27.55 -12.29
C LEU A 330 19.16 26.13 -12.68
N HIS A 331 18.00 25.65 -12.21
CA HIS A 331 17.47 24.33 -12.55
C HIS A 331 17.30 24.19 -14.07
N ALA A 332 16.57 25.11 -14.69
CA ALA A 332 16.31 25.07 -16.13
C ALA A 332 17.62 25.14 -16.94
N THR A 333 18.54 26.01 -16.54
CA THR A 333 19.85 26.15 -17.19
C THR A 333 20.65 24.85 -17.07
N PHE A 334 20.66 24.24 -15.89
CA PHE A 334 21.38 23.00 -15.62
C PHE A 334 20.81 21.83 -16.42
N ILE A 335 19.50 21.59 -16.37
CA ILE A 335 18.85 20.50 -17.14
C ILE A 335 19.16 20.64 -18.64
N MET A 336 19.05 21.86 -19.19
CA MET A 336 19.31 22.09 -20.62
C MET A 336 20.78 22.00 -21.03
N SER A 337 21.70 22.09 -20.07
CA SER A 337 23.14 21.92 -20.32
C SER A 337 23.53 20.45 -20.54
N GLN A 338 22.81 19.53 -19.89
CA GLN A 338 22.99 18.08 -20.02
C GLN A 338 22.29 17.55 -21.29
N GLU A 339 22.89 16.60 -21.98
CA GLU A 339 22.29 16.02 -23.21
C GLU A 339 20.99 15.27 -22.89
N GLU A 340 21.01 14.45 -21.85
CA GLU A 340 19.85 13.68 -21.41
C GLU A 340 18.74 14.59 -20.88
N GLY A 341 19.12 15.70 -20.22
CA GLY A 341 18.17 16.70 -19.75
C GLY A 341 17.44 17.38 -20.91
N ARG A 342 18.17 17.72 -21.99
CA ARG A 342 17.54 18.18 -23.24
C ARG A 342 16.60 17.13 -23.82
N GLN A 343 17.02 15.85 -23.87
CA GLN A 343 16.18 14.77 -24.38
C GLN A 343 14.89 14.59 -23.58
N LEU A 344 14.95 14.68 -22.24
CA LEU A 344 13.76 14.62 -21.38
C LEU A 344 12.78 15.73 -21.71
N VAL A 345 13.27 16.97 -21.82
CA VAL A 345 12.46 18.16 -22.17
C VAL A 345 11.90 18.06 -23.59
N GLU A 346 12.68 17.60 -24.57
CA GLU A 346 12.23 17.42 -25.95
C GLU A 346 11.15 16.33 -26.06
N ASN A 347 11.33 15.22 -25.33
CA ASN A 347 10.35 14.13 -25.29
C ASN A 347 9.03 14.55 -24.64
N ALA A 348 9.06 15.54 -23.73
CA ALA A 348 7.85 16.06 -23.09
C ALA A 348 6.82 16.58 -24.11
N ALA A 349 7.25 17.07 -25.27
CA ALA A 349 6.35 17.55 -26.32
C ALA A 349 5.35 16.47 -26.81
N ALA A 350 5.72 15.19 -26.76
CA ALA A 350 4.83 14.08 -27.10
C ALA A 350 3.65 13.91 -26.12
N TYR A 351 3.70 14.57 -24.96
CA TYR A 351 2.71 14.51 -23.89
C TYR A 351 1.81 15.74 -23.84
N GLN A 352 1.88 16.60 -24.85
CA GLN A 352 0.91 17.68 -25.01
C GLN A 352 -0.49 17.10 -25.25
N ARG A 353 -1.47 17.59 -24.48
CA ARG A 353 -2.85 17.07 -24.46
C ARG A 353 -3.86 18.22 -24.46
N THR A 354 -5.05 17.94 -24.95
CA THR A 354 -6.21 18.83 -24.80
C THR A 354 -6.70 18.85 -23.34
N PRO A 355 -7.44 19.89 -22.91
CA PRO A 355 -8.00 19.94 -21.55
C PRO A 355 -8.86 18.72 -21.20
N GLU A 356 -9.65 18.21 -22.16
CA GLU A 356 -10.48 17.03 -21.98
C GLU A 356 -9.65 15.76 -21.79
N GLU A 357 -8.59 15.57 -22.58
CA GLU A 357 -7.67 14.43 -22.46
C GLU A 357 -6.89 14.48 -21.14
N THR A 358 -6.39 15.66 -20.74
CA THR A 358 -5.74 15.87 -19.45
C THR A 358 -6.68 15.55 -18.29
N LYS A 359 -7.95 15.97 -18.36
CA LYS A 359 -8.95 15.66 -17.34
C LYS A 359 -9.19 14.14 -17.23
N ALA A 360 -9.28 13.45 -18.36
CA ALA A 360 -9.46 11.99 -18.37
C ALA A 360 -8.24 11.26 -17.78
N LEU A 361 -7.03 11.68 -18.16
CA LEU A 361 -5.79 11.11 -17.64
C LEU A 361 -5.67 11.33 -16.13
N LYS A 362 -5.92 12.57 -15.67
CA LYS A 362 -5.89 12.92 -14.25
C LYS A 362 -6.89 12.11 -13.44
N ALA A 363 -8.13 12.01 -13.90
CA ALA A 363 -9.16 11.23 -13.20
C ALA A 363 -8.84 9.73 -13.11
N ALA A 364 -8.19 9.15 -14.14
CA ALA A 364 -7.73 7.76 -14.10
C ALA A 364 -6.55 7.58 -13.12
N ALA A 365 -5.59 8.51 -13.15
CA ALA A 365 -4.44 8.51 -12.24
C ALA A 365 -4.85 8.66 -10.77
N GLU A 366 -5.79 9.56 -10.46
CA GLU A 366 -6.33 9.76 -9.11
C GLU A 366 -7.01 8.48 -8.59
N GLN A 367 -7.76 7.77 -9.43
CA GLN A 367 -8.38 6.50 -9.05
C GLN A 367 -7.34 5.40 -8.78
N ILE A 368 -6.27 5.33 -9.57
CA ILE A 368 -5.17 4.37 -9.31
C ILE A 368 -4.45 4.75 -8.00
N ALA A 369 -4.16 6.03 -7.77
CA ALA A 369 -3.53 6.50 -6.53
C ALA A 369 -4.39 6.21 -5.28
N ALA A 370 -5.71 6.37 -5.39
CA ALA A 370 -6.66 6.01 -4.35
C ALA A 370 -6.67 4.50 -4.09
N ALA A 371 -6.69 3.68 -5.15
CA ALA A 371 -6.63 2.22 -5.03
C ALA A 371 -5.34 1.74 -4.35
N VAL A 372 -4.21 2.39 -4.63
CA VAL A 372 -2.93 2.12 -3.95
C VAL A 372 -3.00 2.47 -2.47
N THR A 373 -3.53 3.65 -2.13
CA THR A 373 -3.68 4.11 -0.74
C THR A 373 -4.57 3.21 0.10
N LEU A 374 -5.57 2.55 -0.52
CA LEU A 374 -6.46 1.59 0.13
C LEU A 374 -5.83 0.21 0.39
N ARG A 375 -4.57 0.00 0.00
CA ARG A 375 -3.85 -1.28 0.14
C ARG A 375 -2.53 -1.13 0.90
N PRO A 376 -2.56 -0.74 2.20
CA PRO A 376 -1.35 -0.63 3.02
C PRO A 376 -0.68 -2.00 3.28
N ASP A 377 -1.38 -3.10 2.99
CA ASP A 377 -0.86 -4.47 2.98
C ASP A 377 0.05 -4.77 1.78
N VAL A 378 0.03 -3.92 0.74
CA VAL A 378 0.81 -4.10 -0.50
C VAL A 378 1.78 -2.94 -0.75
N PHE A 379 1.38 -1.72 -0.41
CA PHE A 379 2.14 -0.50 -0.72
C PHE A 379 2.52 0.24 0.54
N SER A 380 3.75 0.75 0.58
CA SER A 380 4.16 1.64 1.65
C SER A 380 3.40 2.98 1.58
N PRO A 381 3.14 3.66 2.72
CA PRO A 381 2.38 4.92 2.74
C PRO A 381 2.99 6.02 1.86
N GLU A 382 4.32 6.04 1.74
CA GLU A 382 5.06 6.97 0.88
C GLU A 382 4.71 6.83 -0.61
N VAL A 383 4.42 5.61 -1.08
CA VAL A 383 4.03 5.37 -2.48
C VAL A 383 2.66 5.97 -2.76
N GLY A 384 1.67 5.74 -1.88
CA GLY A 384 0.33 6.31 -2.02
C GLY A 384 0.35 7.84 -2.01
N ALA A 385 1.10 8.44 -1.09
CA ALA A 385 1.27 9.89 -1.02
C ALA A 385 1.93 10.45 -2.29
N TYR A 386 3.02 9.84 -2.76
CA TYR A 386 3.71 10.27 -3.97
C TYR A 386 2.80 10.20 -5.20
N LEU A 387 2.06 9.10 -5.39
CA LEU A 387 1.15 8.92 -6.51
C LEU A 387 -0.01 9.91 -6.49
N THR A 388 -0.52 10.24 -5.30
CA THR A 388 -1.57 11.25 -5.13
C THR A 388 -1.08 12.63 -5.55
N ASP A 389 0.09 13.06 -5.07
CA ASP A 389 0.72 14.32 -5.49
C ASP A 389 0.95 14.32 -7.00
N THR A 390 1.44 13.19 -7.55
CA THR A 390 1.71 13.07 -9.00
C THR A 390 0.44 13.19 -9.83
N ALA A 391 -0.65 12.54 -9.42
CA ALA A 391 -1.92 12.60 -10.12
C ALA A 391 -2.50 14.02 -10.08
N HIS A 392 -2.38 14.70 -8.94
CA HIS A 392 -2.81 16.09 -8.80
C HIS A 392 -2.07 17.03 -9.77
N ASP A 393 -0.77 16.81 -9.97
CA ASP A 393 0.08 17.63 -10.83
C ASP A 393 -0.14 17.41 -12.34
N ILE A 394 -0.88 16.39 -12.76
CA ILE A 394 -1.14 16.12 -14.19
C ILE A 394 -1.80 17.33 -14.85
N GLY A 395 -1.15 17.84 -15.91
CA GLY A 395 -1.58 19.04 -16.64
C GLY A 395 -1.38 20.36 -15.90
N ALA A 396 -0.68 20.37 -14.77
CA ALA A 396 -0.38 21.58 -14.02
C ALA A 396 0.86 22.32 -14.55
N GLY A 397 0.94 23.60 -14.17
CA GLY A 397 2.10 24.44 -14.41
C GLY A 397 2.13 25.15 -15.76
N PRO A 398 3.20 25.93 -16.01
CA PRO A 398 3.40 26.64 -17.27
C PRO A 398 3.70 25.71 -18.45
N HIS A 399 4.18 24.50 -18.16
CA HIS A 399 4.56 23.47 -19.13
C HIS A 399 3.80 22.16 -18.84
N PRO A 400 2.47 22.12 -19.09
CA PRO A 400 1.62 20.98 -18.73
C PRO A 400 2.05 19.66 -19.39
N GLU A 401 2.71 19.72 -20.55
CA GLU A 401 3.28 18.56 -21.23
C GLU A 401 4.34 17.84 -20.39
N ARG A 402 5.15 18.56 -19.59
CA ARG A 402 6.16 17.97 -18.69
C ARG A 402 5.50 17.26 -17.50
N SER A 403 4.49 17.89 -16.91
CA SER A 403 3.72 17.29 -15.81
C SER A 403 2.96 16.04 -16.28
N ASN A 404 2.41 16.08 -17.50
CA ASN A 404 1.79 14.91 -18.13
C ASN A 404 2.80 13.78 -18.37
N GLN A 405 4.01 14.09 -18.86
CA GLN A 405 5.08 13.11 -19.04
C GLN A 405 5.42 12.42 -17.71
N ILE A 406 5.67 13.19 -16.66
CA ILE A 406 5.97 12.65 -15.32
C ILE A 406 4.83 11.77 -14.82
N GLY A 407 3.58 12.20 -14.99
CA GLY A 407 2.41 11.39 -14.64
C GLY A 407 2.38 10.06 -15.38
N VAL A 408 2.47 10.08 -16.72
CA VAL A 408 2.44 8.85 -17.52
C VAL A 408 3.60 7.91 -17.17
N SER A 409 4.82 8.44 -17.04
CA SER A 409 5.99 7.64 -16.67
C SER A 409 5.85 7.05 -15.26
N THR A 410 5.38 7.82 -14.27
CA THR A 410 5.21 7.35 -12.90
C THR A 410 4.25 6.18 -12.80
N PHE A 411 3.03 6.32 -13.35
CA PHE A 411 2.03 5.27 -13.29
C PHE A 411 2.39 4.08 -14.20
N GLY A 412 3.04 4.32 -15.34
CA GLY A 412 3.62 3.26 -16.16
C GLY A 412 4.70 2.45 -15.42
N ASN A 413 5.60 3.13 -14.72
CA ASN A 413 6.66 2.52 -13.91
C ASN A 413 6.11 1.76 -12.72
N LEU A 414 5.03 2.25 -12.09
CA LEU A 414 4.31 1.51 -11.04
C LEU A 414 3.88 0.16 -11.59
N ILE A 415 3.03 0.15 -12.62
CA ILE A 415 2.45 -1.08 -13.16
C ILE A 415 3.54 -2.02 -13.69
N SER A 416 4.54 -1.49 -14.40
CA SER A 416 5.70 -2.27 -14.86
C SER A 416 6.47 -2.89 -13.69
N GLY A 417 6.70 -2.12 -12.62
CA GLY A 417 7.34 -2.59 -11.40
C GLY A 417 6.59 -3.76 -10.75
N LEU A 418 5.28 -3.62 -10.54
CA LEU A 418 4.44 -4.69 -9.96
C LEU A 418 4.50 -5.97 -10.79
N LEU A 419 4.38 -5.84 -12.12
CA LEU A 419 4.43 -6.97 -13.04
C LEU A 419 5.80 -7.66 -13.07
N LYS A 420 6.89 -6.91 -12.96
CA LYS A 420 8.23 -7.48 -12.88
C LYS A 420 8.46 -8.25 -11.58
N GLN A 421 7.92 -7.77 -10.45
CA GLN A 421 7.97 -8.53 -9.19
C GLN A 421 7.24 -9.87 -9.32
N ILE A 422 6.08 -9.88 -9.97
CA ILE A 422 5.32 -11.10 -10.27
C ILE A 422 6.15 -12.05 -11.15
N GLY A 423 6.86 -11.54 -12.17
CA GLY A 423 7.70 -12.34 -13.06
C GLY A 423 9.00 -12.87 -12.43
N SER A 424 9.60 -12.14 -11.48
CA SER A 424 10.92 -12.48 -10.91
C SER A 424 10.93 -13.69 -9.97
N VAL A 425 9.78 -14.09 -9.41
CA VAL A 425 9.65 -15.26 -8.51
C VAL A 425 9.66 -16.58 -9.30
N GLY A 426 9.82 -16.52 -10.63
CA GLY A 426 9.73 -17.65 -11.54
C GLY A 426 8.27 -17.88 -11.91
N GLY A 427 7.97 -17.94 -13.21
CA GLY A 427 6.61 -18.06 -13.77
C GLY A 427 5.75 -19.26 -13.29
N ILE A 428 6.25 -20.05 -12.34
CA ILE A 428 5.55 -21.15 -11.67
C ILE A 428 4.58 -20.61 -10.60
N ALA A 429 4.87 -19.48 -9.93
CA ALA A 429 3.99 -18.93 -8.89
C ALA A 429 2.69 -18.35 -9.45
N VAL A 430 2.71 -17.73 -10.63
CA VAL A 430 1.52 -17.10 -11.23
C VAL A 430 0.42 -18.13 -11.52
N GLY A 431 0.79 -19.34 -11.98
CA GLY A 431 -0.18 -20.43 -12.18
C GLY A 431 -0.68 -21.08 -10.90
N ALA A 432 0.18 -21.20 -9.90
CA ALA A 432 -0.15 -21.73 -8.58
C ALA A 432 -1.09 -20.80 -7.78
N ILE A 433 -0.85 -19.49 -7.86
CA ILE A 433 -1.59 -18.44 -7.13
C ILE A 433 -2.96 -18.17 -7.76
N ILE A 434 -3.06 -18.28 -9.09
CA ILE A 434 -4.28 -17.97 -9.82
C ILE A 434 -5.19 -19.21 -9.95
N GLY A 435 -4.63 -20.42 -9.98
CA GLY A 435 -5.37 -21.70 -9.99
C GLY A 435 -5.62 -22.33 -8.61
N GLY A 436 -5.34 -21.64 -7.51
CA GLY A 436 -5.60 -22.13 -6.14
C GLY A 436 -4.66 -23.22 -5.61
N ALA A 437 -3.65 -23.64 -6.38
CA ALA A 437 -2.71 -24.70 -5.99
C ALA A 437 -1.31 -24.14 -5.73
N ILE A 438 -0.95 -23.86 -4.47
CA ILE A 438 0.43 -23.48 -4.09
C ILE A 438 1.38 -24.65 -4.42
N ALA A 439 2.05 -24.60 -5.57
CA ALA A 439 3.05 -25.60 -5.95
C ALA A 439 4.38 -25.31 -5.24
N ALA A 440 4.56 -25.90 -4.05
CA ALA A 440 5.81 -25.91 -3.30
C ALA A 440 6.88 -26.82 -3.94
N SER A 441 7.24 -26.61 -5.20
CA SER A 441 8.24 -27.49 -5.85
C SER A 441 9.04 -26.80 -6.96
N ALA A 442 10.03 -25.99 -6.56
CA ALA A 442 11.24 -25.79 -7.35
C ALA A 442 12.46 -25.89 -6.42
N PRO A 443 13.43 -26.79 -6.67
CA PRO A 443 14.64 -26.88 -5.85
C PRO A 443 15.51 -25.66 -6.14
N GLY A 444 15.60 -24.74 -5.17
CA GLY A 444 16.50 -23.57 -5.24
C GLY A 444 15.89 -22.25 -4.79
N VAL A 445 14.57 -22.18 -4.55
CA VAL A 445 13.90 -20.97 -4.06
C VAL A 445 13.56 -21.15 -2.58
N VAL A 446 14.49 -20.81 -1.70
CA VAL A 446 14.17 -20.51 -0.30
C VAL A 446 13.72 -19.05 -0.28
N ALA A 447 12.49 -18.80 -0.74
CA ALA A 447 11.79 -17.53 -0.55
C ALA A 447 10.49 -17.85 0.22
N ILE A 448 10.69 -17.97 1.53
CA ILE A 448 9.81 -17.73 2.69
C ILE A 448 8.34 -17.43 2.35
N ALA A 449 7.41 -18.07 3.07
CA ALA A 449 5.95 -17.86 2.99
C ALA A 449 5.48 -16.38 2.92
N ALA A 450 6.25 -15.44 3.49
CA ALA A 450 6.03 -14.00 3.37
C ALA A 450 6.04 -13.48 1.92
N GLY A 451 6.91 -14.02 1.05
CA GLY A 451 6.97 -13.65 -0.37
C GLY A 451 5.75 -14.12 -1.16
N ALA A 452 5.12 -15.23 -0.78
CA ALA A 452 3.90 -15.71 -1.46
C ALA A 452 2.69 -14.80 -1.19
N GLY A 453 2.54 -14.30 0.05
CA GLY A 453 1.49 -13.35 0.41
C GLY A 453 1.60 -12.02 -0.33
N ALA A 454 2.82 -11.46 -0.42
CA ALA A 454 3.07 -10.22 -1.14
C ALA A 454 2.73 -10.33 -2.64
N ILE A 455 3.14 -11.41 -3.31
CA ILE A 455 2.81 -11.65 -4.73
C ILE A 455 1.29 -11.84 -4.92
N ASN A 456 0.60 -12.53 -4.01
CA ASN A 456 -0.86 -12.64 -4.03
C ASN A 456 -1.53 -11.26 -3.94
N GLY A 457 -1.04 -10.41 -3.05
CA GLY A 457 -1.52 -9.03 -2.88
C GLY A 457 -1.40 -8.23 -4.18
N LEU A 458 -0.26 -8.33 -4.88
CA LEU A 458 0.00 -7.67 -6.16
C LEU A 458 -0.92 -8.16 -7.29
N VAL A 459 -1.07 -9.48 -7.43
CA VAL A 459 -1.95 -10.07 -8.45
C VAL A 459 -3.41 -9.68 -8.18
N SER A 460 -3.85 -9.75 -6.92
CA SER A 460 -5.19 -9.33 -6.50
C SER A 460 -5.42 -7.86 -6.81
N PHE A 461 -4.47 -6.99 -6.47
CA PHE A 461 -4.54 -5.56 -6.78
C PHE A 461 -4.66 -5.31 -8.29
N LEU A 462 -3.79 -5.90 -9.11
CA LEU A 462 -3.78 -5.68 -10.56
C LEU A 462 -5.03 -6.22 -11.25
N THR A 463 -5.53 -7.39 -10.83
CA THR A 463 -6.75 -7.99 -11.39
C THR A 463 -8.00 -7.21 -10.99
N ALA A 464 -8.13 -6.79 -9.73
CA ALA A 464 -9.25 -5.97 -9.27
C ALA A 464 -9.34 -4.63 -10.03
N ASN A 465 -8.18 -4.03 -10.32
CA ASN A 465 -8.08 -2.71 -10.96
C ASN A 465 -7.91 -2.75 -12.49
N ALA A 466 -8.05 -3.92 -13.14
CA ALA A 466 -7.84 -4.07 -14.58
C ALA A 466 -8.62 -3.06 -15.47
N PRO A 467 -9.90 -2.73 -15.20
CA PRO A 467 -10.61 -1.69 -15.96
C PRO A 467 -10.01 -0.29 -15.81
N LEU A 468 -9.51 0.04 -14.61
CA LEU A 468 -8.84 1.33 -14.36
C LEU A 468 -7.53 1.41 -15.16
N LEU A 469 -6.79 0.31 -15.27
CA LEU A 469 -5.58 0.24 -16.09
C LEU A 469 -5.90 0.45 -17.59
N LEU A 470 -7.02 -0.08 -18.08
CA LEU A 470 -7.48 0.17 -19.45
C LEU A 470 -7.82 1.65 -19.68
N LEU A 471 -8.55 2.26 -18.74
CA LEU A 471 -8.89 3.69 -18.81
C LEU A 471 -7.63 4.56 -18.81
N PHE A 472 -6.68 4.25 -17.92
CA PHE A 472 -5.42 4.95 -17.86
C PHE A 472 -4.62 4.79 -19.16
N ALA A 473 -4.46 3.57 -19.67
CA ALA A 473 -3.73 3.31 -20.90
C ALA A 473 -4.35 4.04 -22.11
N ALA A 474 -5.69 4.10 -22.18
CA ALA A 474 -6.39 4.83 -23.22
C ALA A 474 -6.14 6.35 -23.16
N ALA A 475 -6.04 6.93 -21.95
CA ALA A 475 -5.77 8.36 -21.75
C ALA A 475 -4.28 8.73 -21.85
N ALA A 476 -3.39 7.80 -21.50
CA ALA A 476 -1.96 8.00 -21.43
C ALA A 476 -1.24 7.86 -22.79
N GLY A 477 -1.81 7.13 -23.76
CA GLY A 477 -1.28 7.06 -25.12
C GLY A 477 -0.22 5.96 -25.33
N SER A 478 0.67 6.17 -26.31
CA SER A 478 1.49 5.09 -26.89
C SER A 478 2.53 4.46 -25.95
N ASP A 479 3.08 5.23 -25.01
CA ASP A 479 4.21 4.78 -24.17
C ASP A 479 3.82 3.72 -23.15
N VAL A 480 2.52 3.64 -22.85
CA VAL A 480 1.92 2.60 -22.02
C VAL A 480 0.95 1.72 -22.83
N SER A 481 1.11 1.65 -24.15
CA SER A 481 0.26 0.81 -25.01
C SER A 481 0.33 -0.68 -24.62
N TRP A 482 1.47 -1.14 -24.10
CA TRP A 482 1.64 -2.49 -23.53
C TRP A 482 0.67 -2.79 -22.38
N MET A 483 0.28 -1.77 -21.61
CA MET A 483 -0.64 -1.88 -20.48
C MET A 483 -2.03 -2.31 -20.94
N THR A 484 -2.44 -1.95 -22.16
CA THR A 484 -3.74 -2.38 -22.71
C THR A 484 -3.81 -3.90 -22.86
N SER A 485 -2.76 -4.51 -23.40
CA SER A 485 -2.69 -5.96 -23.58
C SER A 485 -2.71 -6.69 -22.23
N ILE A 486 -1.95 -6.18 -21.26
CA ILE A 486 -1.88 -6.76 -19.92
C ILE A 486 -3.22 -6.61 -19.19
N ALA A 487 -3.82 -5.42 -19.21
CA ALA A 487 -5.08 -5.17 -18.54
C ALA A 487 -6.23 -6.02 -19.12
N ARG A 488 -6.24 -6.30 -20.43
CA ARG A 488 -7.19 -7.26 -21.02
C ARG A 488 -7.00 -8.68 -20.52
N LEU A 489 -5.77 -9.15 -20.35
CA LEU A 489 -5.49 -10.47 -19.78
C LEU A 489 -5.89 -10.53 -18.30
N LEU A 490 -5.56 -9.50 -17.52
CA LEU A 490 -5.95 -9.37 -16.11
C LEU A 490 -7.48 -9.32 -15.95
N ASP A 491 -8.18 -8.65 -16.86
CA ASP A 491 -9.64 -8.61 -16.86
C ASP A 491 -10.26 -9.98 -17.14
N LYS A 492 -9.70 -10.75 -18.09
CA LYS A 492 -10.10 -12.15 -18.30
C LYS A 492 -9.89 -12.99 -17.04
N LEU A 493 -8.74 -12.86 -16.39
CA LEU A 493 -8.42 -13.56 -15.13
C LEU A 493 -9.39 -13.18 -14.00
N ARG A 494 -9.81 -11.91 -13.93
CA ARG A 494 -10.80 -11.45 -12.95
C ARG A 494 -12.16 -12.11 -13.15
N HIS A 495 -12.61 -12.27 -14.39
CA HIS A 495 -13.88 -12.92 -14.68
C HIS A 495 -13.84 -14.43 -14.38
N ASN A 496 -12.67 -15.07 -14.49
CA ASN A 496 -12.49 -16.49 -14.17
C ASN A 496 -12.46 -16.81 -12.66
N LYS A 497 -12.21 -15.82 -11.79
CA LYS A 497 -12.24 -16.03 -10.32
C LYS A 497 -13.63 -15.92 -9.71
N LYS A 498 -14.63 -15.48 -10.48
CA LYS A 498 -16.03 -15.35 -10.05
C LYS A 498 -16.89 -16.57 -10.41
N THR A 499 -16.25 -17.62 -10.90
CA THR A 499 -16.78 -18.95 -11.21
C THR A 499 -16.04 -19.96 -10.38
#